data_AF-A0A960QDK8-F1
#
_entry.id   AF-A0A960QDK8-F1
#
_cell.length_a   1.000
_cell.length_b   1.000
_cell.length_c   1.000
_cell.angle_alpha   90.00
_cell.angle_beta   90.00
_cell.angle_gamma   90.00
#
_symmetry.space_group_name_H-M   'P 1'
#
loop_
_entity.id
_entity.type
_entity.pdbx_description
1 polymer ?
#
loop_
_entity_poly.entity_id
_entity_poly.type
_entity_poly.pdbx_seq_one_letter_code
_entity_poly.pdbx_strand_id
1 'polypeptide(L)'
;MKLRNVSFTVWLQSHSKKDPEEKWLRELYPWPVLAQVDYDERQIGKPQVIEFDGAGYLITLESMKWQPTHGTYRYRLHVESDGLGWHARSYSDRFDLCATPDGLFVTLFHTSRQEPLERIARAFFARRWEDINPRLFENLAVSRFLAASIVAQIVEDLSWEIPLTHYPNARLSGTVAPMFANGNNLWLGYRFLSETAYAWARTAALMSQQVVALYFADTKYQYKVDLPQNARVLSVVEMDKNELGGRYHDYIRILLRGLELPNGVSNIDLLSSIVEGRIESPPISISEADVNESLAALKCPCFSKSELRYQLAAAVVLNAWIEAERLLGFVKRKKFYAFKQKVGTLARWASEFSPPGVQVWTEVIDKDHGAVVYIRIDNVDFSFHAIPSQDKWSNSKTPTPAWSGVRLKPIAPIVLKWARSMRDSNV
;
A
#
# COMPACT_ATOMS: atom_id res chain seq x y z
N MET A 1 4.35 21.55 34.36
CA MET A 1 5.60 21.00 33.80
C MET A 1 5.33 20.09 32.59
N LYS A 2 6.06 20.23 31.46
CA LYS A 2 6.02 19.25 30.36
C LYS A 2 6.81 18.00 30.72
N LEU A 3 6.25 16.81 30.45
CA LEU A 3 7.00 15.56 30.55
C LEU A 3 8.08 15.53 29.47
N ARG A 4 9.29 15.13 29.84
CA ARG A 4 10.36 14.90 28.86
C ARG A 4 10.07 13.60 28.10
N ASN A 5 10.46 13.56 26.83
CA ASN A 5 10.58 12.31 26.07
C ASN A 5 9.27 11.53 25.85
N VAL A 6 8.10 12.15 25.95
CA VAL A 6 6.83 11.53 25.53
C VAL A 6 6.84 11.39 24.01
N SER A 7 7.26 10.23 23.51
CA SER A 7 7.35 9.96 22.08
C SER A 7 7.26 8.47 21.78
N PHE A 8 6.82 8.13 20.57
CA PHE A 8 6.82 6.75 20.12
C PHE A 8 8.25 6.16 20.04
N THR A 9 9.25 6.98 19.68
CA THR A 9 10.66 6.57 19.67
C THR A 9 11.14 6.09 21.04
N VAL A 10 10.78 6.81 22.11
CA VAL A 10 11.16 6.42 23.49
C VAL A 10 10.37 5.19 23.94
N TRP A 11 9.11 5.06 23.50
CA TRP A 11 8.35 3.83 23.68
C TRP A 11 9.06 2.64 23.03
N LEU A 12 9.47 2.75 21.76
CA LEU A 12 10.20 1.69 21.03
C LEU A 12 11.51 1.28 21.73
N GLN A 13 12.26 2.24 22.26
CA GLN A 13 13.51 1.98 23.00
C GLN A 13 13.27 1.22 24.30
N SER A 14 12.28 1.67 25.09
CA SER A 14 11.94 1.07 26.39
C SER A 14 11.15 -0.25 26.27
N HIS A 15 10.57 -0.53 25.11
CA HIS A 15 9.74 -1.71 24.83
C HIS A 15 10.30 -2.58 23.69
N SER A 16 11.63 -2.60 23.53
CA SER A 16 12.30 -3.31 22.42
C SER A 16 11.97 -4.80 22.33
N LYS A 17 11.63 -5.44 23.46
CA LYS A 17 11.25 -6.86 23.56
C LYS A 17 9.77 -7.13 23.29
N LYS A 18 8.95 -6.12 23.02
CA LYS A 18 7.52 -6.30 22.77
C LYS A 18 7.26 -6.83 21.36
N ASP A 19 6.20 -7.62 21.26
CA ASP A 19 5.75 -8.18 19.99
C ASP A 19 5.43 -7.06 18.99
N PRO A 20 5.68 -7.28 17.68
CA PRO A 20 5.33 -6.31 16.64
C PRO A 20 3.87 -5.83 16.73
N GLU A 21 2.96 -6.70 17.15
CA GLU A 21 1.55 -6.36 17.36
C GLU A 21 1.35 -5.22 18.35
N GLU A 22 2.03 -5.24 19.50
CA GLU A 22 1.93 -4.15 20.45
C GLU A 22 2.51 -2.85 19.88
N LYS A 23 3.56 -2.94 19.05
CA LYS A 23 4.15 -1.75 18.42
C LYS A 23 3.15 -1.06 17.50
N TRP A 24 2.46 -1.82 16.64
CA TRP A 24 1.45 -1.28 15.73
C TRP A 24 0.30 -0.59 16.48
N LEU A 25 -0.13 -1.18 17.60
CA LEU A 25 -1.22 -0.60 18.40
C LEU A 25 -0.78 0.67 19.12
N ARG A 26 0.50 0.81 19.45
CA ARG A 26 1.02 2.03 20.09
C ARG A 26 1.32 3.12 19.09
N GLU A 27 1.62 2.80 17.85
CA GLU A 27 1.75 3.77 16.75
C GLU A 27 0.46 4.59 16.53
N LEU A 28 -0.72 3.99 16.80
CA LEU A 28 -2.05 4.62 16.66
C LEU A 28 -2.22 5.93 17.43
N TYR A 29 -1.43 6.13 18.48
CA TYR A 29 -1.71 7.15 19.48
C TYR A 29 -1.06 8.49 19.14
N PRO A 30 -1.68 9.62 19.54
CA PRO A 30 -1.25 10.96 19.15
C PRO A 30 -0.02 11.44 19.95
N TRP A 31 1.08 10.69 19.93
CA TRP A 31 2.29 10.96 20.71
C TRP A 31 2.80 12.41 20.62
N PRO A 32 2.90 13.03 19.42
CA PRO A 32 3.41 14.40 19.31
C PRO A 32 2.47 15.45 19.91
N VAL A 33 1.17 15.14 19.99
CA VAL A 33 0.18 16.01 20.65
C VAL A 33 0.34 15.86 22.17
N LEU A 34 0.41 14.62 22.66
CA LEU A 34 0.59 14.33 24.09
C LEU A 34 1.93 14.85 24.64
N ALA A 35 2.96 14.95 23.81
CA ALA A 35 4.25 15.53 24.17
C ALA A 35 4.18 17.03 24.52
N GLN A 36 3.14 17.73 24.06
CA GLN A 36 3.00 19.17 24.26
C GLN A 36 2.18 19.55 25.49
N VAL A 37 1.48 18.57 26.08
CA VAL A 37 0.63 18.76 27.26
C VAL A 37 1.46 19.22 28.46
N ASP A 38 0.90 20.17 29.20
CA ASP A 38 1.40 20.57 30.51
C ASP A 38 0.81 19.63 31.58
N TYR A 39 1.68 18.79 32.16
CA TYR A 39 1.31 17.77 33.14
C TYR A 39 1.43 18.28 34.60
N ASP A 40 1.44 19.60 34.80
CA ASP A 40 1.39 20.17 36.14
C ASP A 40 0.09 19.79 36.86
N GLU A 41 0.18 19.51 38.16
CA GLU A 41 -1.01 19.23 38.99
C GLU A 41 -2.02 20.40 38.95
N ARG A 42 -1.53 21.64 38.78
CA ARG A 42 -2.37 22.84 38.65
C ARG A 42 -3.18 22.90 37.36
N GLN A 43 -2.88 22.04 36.37
CA GLN A 43 -3.61 21.94 35.11
C GLN A 43 -4.69 20.85 35.12
N ILE A 44 -4.84 20.11 36.23
CA ILE A 44 -5.90 19.10 36.34
C ILE A 44 -7.28 19.76 36.16
N GLY A 45 -8.11 19.18 35.29
CA GLY A 45 -9.43 19.65 34.93
C GLY A 45 -9.47 20.87 34.01
N LYS A 46 -8.30 21.43 33.66
CA LYS A 46 -8.22 22.60 32.76
C LYS A 46 -8.01 22.14 31.32
N PRO A 47 -8.83 22.63 30.36
CA PRO A 47 -8.60 22.37 28.95
C PRO A 47 -7.33 23.06 28.47
N GLN A 48 -6.54 22.34 27.70
CA GLN A 48 -5.31 22.80 27.06
C GLN A 48 -5.50 22.70 25.55
N VAL A 49 -5.35 23.83 24.86
CA VAL A 49 -5.44 23.89 23.40
C VAL A 49 -4.05 23.63 22.83
N ILE A 50 -3.93 22.59 22.02
CA ILE A 50 -2.68 22.23 21.34
C ILE A 50 -2.93 22.28 19.84
N GLU A 51 -2.23 23.16 19.15
CA GLU A 51 -2.20 23.19 17.69
C GLU A 51 -1.09 22.29 17.20
N PHE A 52 -1.44 21.25 16.45
CA PHE A 52 -0.44 20.35 15.88
C PHE A 52 -0.76 19.99 14.43
N ASP A 53 0.15 20.38 13.54
CA ASP A 53 0.10 20.14 12.09
C ASP A 53 -1.23 20.59 11.45
N GLY A 54 -1.73 21.76 11.85
CA GLY A 54 -2.92 22.39 11.27
C GLY A 54 -4.28 21.86 11.75
N ALA A 55 -4.34 21.17 12.89
CA ALA A 55 -5.59 21.00 13.64
C ALA A 55 -5.37 21.26 15.13
N GLY A 56 -6.43 21.76 15.73
CA GLY A 56 -6.54 21.98 17.16
C GLY A 56 -6.98 20.71 17.87
N TYR A 57 -6.32 20.45 19.00
CA TYR A 57 -6.69 19.45 19.96
C TYR A 57 -7.06 20.15 21.25
N LEU A 58 -8.15 19.70 21.87
CA LEU A 58 -8.51 20.08 23.23
C LEU A 58 -8.15 18.90 24.14
N ILE A 59 -7.16 19.10 25.01
CA ILE A 59 -6.70 18.07 25.94
C ILE A 59 -7.00 18.50 27.36
N THR A 60 -7.62 17.61 28.12
CA THR A 60 -7.85 17.83 29.55
C THR A 60 -7.13 16.75 30.35
N LEU A 61 -6.24 17.19 31.26
CA LEU A 61 -5.64 16.31 32.26
C LEU A 61 -6.68 16.03 33.35
N GLU A 62 -7.26 14.83 33.36
CA GLU A 62 -8.32 14.47 34.31
C GLU A 62 -7.75 14.10 35.68
N SER A 63 -6.58 13.44 35.73
CA SER A 63 -5.94 13.09 36.99
C SER A 63 -4.46 12.76 36.82
N MET A 64 -3.71 12.84 37.93
CA MET A 64 -2.32 12.44 38.06
C MET A 64 -2.17 11.59 39.33
N LYS A 65 -1.58 10.40 39.23
CA LYS A 65 -1.38 9.49 40.38
C LYS A 65 0.00 8.84 40.33
N TRP A 66 0.76 8.93 41.42
CA TRP A 66 1.99 8.16 41.60
C TRP A 66 1.67 6.67 41.79
N GLN A 67 2.45 5.79 41.17
CA GLN A 67 2.34 4.34 41.28
C GLN A 67 3.64 3.76 41.88
N PRO A 68 3.76 3.70 43.22
CA PRO A 68 5.00 3.32 43.90
C PRO A 68 5.57 1.97 43.45
N THR A 69 4.70 0.98 43.23
CA THR A 69 5.08 -0.37 42.79
C THR A 69 5.73 -0.42 41.42
N HIS A 70 5.47 0.58 40.56
CA HIS A 70 5.99 0.63 39.19
C HIS A 70 7.03 1.73 39.00
N GLY A 71 7.20 2.63 39.97
CA GLY A 71 8.08 3.80 39.82
C GLY A 71 7.59 4.79 38.76
N THR A 72 6.30 4.80 38.43
CA THR A 72 5.71 5.62 37.36
C THR A 72 4.62 6.54 37.89
N TYR A 73 4.41 7.66 37.21
CA TYR A 73 3.17 8.41 37.30
C TYR A 73 2.19 7.93 36.24
N ARG A 74 0.91 7.82 36.61
CA ARG A 74 -0.21 7.64 35.69
C ARG A 74 -0.95 8.96 35.52
N TYR A 75 -1.01 9.44 34.30
CA TYR A 75 -1.73 10.63 33.88
C TYR A 75 -2.94 10.19 33.06
N ARG A 76 -4.14 10.59 33.48
CA ARG A 76 -5.35 10.35 32.69
C ARG A 76 -5.69 11.58 31.87
N LEU A 77 -5.85 11.39 30.57
CA LEU A 77 -6.03 12.45 29.60
C LEU A 77 -7.32 12.20 28.81
N HIS A 78 -8.13 13.23 28.64
CA HIS A 78 -9.19 13.28 27.63
C HIS A 78 -8.66 14.08 26.44
N VAL A 79 -8.70 13.50 25.24
CA VAL A 79 -8.23 14.11 24.01
C VAL A 79 -9.41 14.25 23.05
N GLU A 80 -9.66 15.49 22.64
CA GLU A 80 -10.71 15.84 21.72
C GLU A 80 -10.12 16.56 20.51
N SER A 81 -10.62 16.25 19.32
CA SER A 81 -10.32 17.03 18.11
C SER A 81 -11.43 16.86 17.09
N ASP A 82 -11.90 17.98 16.55
CA ASP A 82 -12.83 17.98 15.43
C ASP A 82 -12.06 17.88 14.09
N GLY A 83 -12.57 17.06 13.17
CA GLY A 83 -12.00 16.93 11.82
C GLY A 83 -10.82 15.95 11.69
N LEU A 84 -9.84 16.28 10.84
CA LEU A 84 -8.70 15.42 10.48
C LEU A 84 -7.53 15.62 11.45
N GLY A 85 -7.65 15.10 12.68
CA GLY A 85 -6.59 15.05 13.67
C GLY A 85 -5.48 14.05 13.33
N TRP A 86 -4.87 13.43 14.35
CA TRP A 86 -3.80 12.44 14.18
C TRP A 86 -4.33 11.26 13.35
N HIS A 87 -3.56 10.80 12.37
CA HIS A 87 -4.02 9.83 11.35
C HIS A 87 -5.34 10.19 10.64
N ALA A 88 -5.69 11.49 10.55
CA ALA A 88 -6.87 11.98 9.85
C ALA A 88 -8.22 11.49 10.44
N ARG A 89 -8.29 11.30 11.76
CA ARG A 89 -9.54 11.00 12.49
C ARG A 89 -9.89 12.07 13.51
N SER A 90 -11.17 12.12 13.91
CA SER A 90 -11.59 12.84 15.10
C SER A 90 -11.22 12.06 16.36
N TYR A 91 -11.10 12.79 17.47
CA TYR A 91 -10.80 12.22 18.79
C TYR A 91 -11.89 12.64 19.77
N SER A 92 -12.28 11.70 20.62
CA SER A 92 -13.05 11.93 21.86
C SER A 92 -12.72 10.77 22.80
N ASP A 93 -11.43 10.65 23.08
CA ASP A 93 -10.83 9.43 23.62
C ASP A 93 -10.15 9.72 24.94
N ARG A 94 -10.10 8.69 25.79
CA ARG A 94 -9.41 8.75 27.07
C ARG A 94 -8.22 7.83 27.06
N PHE A 95 -7.08 8.37 27.46
CA PHE A 95 -5.82 7.66 27.56
C PHE A 95 -5.28 7.69 28.99
N ASP A 96 -4.63 6.59 29.38
CA ASP A 96 -3.74 6.56 30.52
C ASP A 96 -2.30 6.56 30.02
N LEU A 97 -1.58 7.66 30.28
CA LEU A 97 -0.14 7.78 30.04
C LEU A 97 0.61 7.42 31.31
N CYS A 98 1.51 6.45 31.23
CA CYS A 98 2.39 6.08 32.32
C CYS A 98 3.82 6.47 31.97
N ALA A 99 4.49 7.24 32.83
CA ALA A 99 5.85 7.68 32.60
C ALA A 99 6.69 7.65 33.87
N THR A 100 7.98 7.34 33.74
CA THR A 100 8.95 7.49 34.84
C THR A 100 9.36 8.97 35.00
N PRO A 101 9.72 9.41 36.21
CA PRO A 101 10.15 10.80 36.45
C PRO A 101 11.37 11.24 35.63
N ASP A 102 12.24 10.30 35.27
CA ASP A 102 13.44 10.53 34.45
C ASP A 102 13.16 10.62 32.94
N GLY A 103 11.93 10.27 32.51
CA GLY A 103 11.54 10.25 31.10
C GLY A 103 12.19 9.14 30.27
N LEU A 104 12.77 8.11 30.90
CA LEU A 104 13.36 6.96 30.21
C LEU A 104 12.31 5.90 29.82
N PHE A 105 11.17 5.90 30.49
CA PHE A 105 10.06 5.02 30.19
C PHE A 105 8.79 5.84 29.98
N VAL A 106 8.08 5.51 28.90
CA VAL A 106 6.73 6.01 28.64
C VAL A 106 5.90 4.88 28.04
N THR A 107 4.64 4.80 28.40
CA THR A 107 3.64 3.97 27.72
C THR A 107 2.30 4.66 27.73
N LEU A 108 1.47 4.37 26.75
CA LEU A 108 0.12 4.89 26.64
C LEU A 108 -0.86 3.74 26.48
N PHE A 109 -2.03 3.86 27.10
CA PHE A 109 -3.11 2.91 26.95
C PHE A 109 -4.39 3.65 26.64
N HIS A 110 -5.15 3.16 25.66
CA HIS A 110 -6.54 3.55 25.53
C HIS A 110 -7.36 2.98 26.71
N THR A 111 -8.22 3.78 27.31
CA THR A 111 -8.97 3.37 28.52
C THR A 111 -10.14 2.43 28.20
N SER A 112 -10.72 2.52 27.00
CA SER A 112 -11.68 1.52 26.51
C SER A 112 -10.92 0.28 26.03
N ARG A 113 -11.33 -0.89 26.53
CA ARG A 113 -10.77 -2.19 26.15
C ARG A 113 -11.09 -2.62 24.71
N GLN A 114 -11.95 -1.88 24.01
CA GLN A 114 -12.40 -2.20 22.65
C GLN A 114 -12.37 -0.96 21.76
N GLU A 115 -11.19 -0.37 21.58
CA GLU A 115 -11.00 0.69 20.60
C GLU A 115 -11.17 0.08 19.18
N PRO A 116 -12.04 0.65 18.31
CA PRO A 116 -12.36 0.04 17.02
C PRO A 116 -11.16 -0.13 16.08
N LEU A 117 -10.20 0.81 16.07
CA LEU A 117 -9.00 0.69 15.22
C LEU A 117 -8.08 -0.42 15.72
N GLU A 118 -7.92 -0.59 17.04
CA GLU A 118 -7.16 -1.68 17.62
C GLU A 118 -7.74 -3.02 17.18
N ARG A 119 -9.08 -3.18 17.22
CA ARG A 119 -9.73 -4.42 16.75
C ARG A 119 -9.45 -4.68 15.27
N ILE A 120 -9.55 -3.64 14.43
CA ILE A 120 -9.28 -3.75 12.99
C ILE A 120 -7.80 -4.07 12.74
N ALA A 121 -6.88 -3.39 13.40
CA ALA A 121 -5.44 -3.62 13.27
C ALA A 121 -5.07 -5.06 13.67
N ARG A 122 -5.58 -5.54 14.81
CA ARG A 122 -5.36 -6.93 15.27
C ARG A 122 -5.87 -7.96 14.25
N ALA A 123 -7.08 -7.76 13.72
CA ALA A 123 -7.62 -8.65 12.70
C ALA A 123 -6.79 -8.60 11.41
N PHE A 124 -6.44 -7.39 10.96
CA PHE A 124 -5.67 -7.16 9.73
C PHE A 124 -4.31 -7.85 9.77
N PHE A 125 -3.50 -7.57 10.81
CA PHE A 125 -2.17 -8.13 10.91
C PHE A 125 -2.16 -9.63 11.20
N ALA A 126 -3.20 -10.15 11.87
CA ALA A 126 -3.41 -11.59 12.04
C ALA A 126 -3.95 -12.29 10.78
N ARG A 127 -4.11 -11.58 9.65
CA ARG A 127 -4.71 -12.08 8.39
C ARG A 127 -6.15 -12.57 8.52
N ARG A 128 -6.86 -12.15 9.57
CA ARG A 128 -8.30 -12.43 9.76
C ARG A 128 -9.13 -11.35 9.08
N TRP A 129 -8.96 -11.21 7.77
CA TRP A 129 -9.60 -10.12 7.02
C TRP A 129 -11.14 -10.24 6.99
N GLU A 130 -11.66 -11.46 7.12
CA GLU A 130 -13.10 -11.75 7.23
C GLU A 130 -13.72 -11.17 8.52
N ASP A 131 -12.93 -11.00 9.58
CA ASP A 131 -13.37 -10.38 10.84
C ASP A 131 -13.48 -8.85 10.75
N ILE A 132 -13.04 -8.25 9.63
CA ILE A 132 -13.04 -6.80 9.45
C ILE A 132 -14.29 -6.39 8.69
N ASN A 133 -15.10 -5.51 9.29
CA ASN A 133 -16.24 -4.90 8.61
C ASN A 133 -15.75 -4.02 7.44
N PRO A 134 -16.10 -4.34 6.17
CA PRO A 134 -15.64 -3.57 5.02
C PRO A 134 -16.01 -2.08 5.07
N ARG A 135 -17.19 -1.74 5.60
CA ARG A 135 -17.65 -0.35 5.74
C ARG A 135 -16.78 0.47 6.69
N LEU A 136 -16.18 -0.17 7.71
CA LEU A 136 -15.25 0.51 8.60
C LEU A 136 -13.90 0.74 7.92
N PHE A 137 -13.52 -0.11 6.98
CA PHE A 137 -12.27 0.01 6.24
C PHE A 137 -12.34 1.00 5.08
N GLU A 138 -13.51 1.16 4.47
CA GLU A 138 -13.83 2.24 3.52
C GLU A 138 -13.59 3.63 4.14
N ASN A 139 -13.54 3.73 5.47
CA ASN A 139 -13.04 4.92 6.13
C ASN A 139 -11.55 5.13 5.79
N LEU A 140 -11.30 6.20 5.03
CA LEU A 140 -9.98 6.63 4.56
C LEU A 140 -8.92 6.74 5.67
N ALA A 141 -9.31 7.01 6.92
CA ALA A 141 -8.38 7.06 8.05
C ALA A 141 -7.80 5.69 8.40
N VAL A 142 -8.63 4.63 8.38
CA VAL A 142 -8.25 3.25 8.72
C VAL A 142 -7.30 2.68 7.68
N SER A 143 -7.65 2.79 6.40
CA SER A 143 -6.81 2.28 5.30
C SER A 143 -5.48 3.03 5.21
N ARG A 144 -5.46 4.35 5.40
CA ARG A 144 -4.20 5.13 5.47
C ARG A 144 -3.33 4.74 6.65
N PHE A 145 -3.93 4.52 7.82
CA PHE A 145 -3.21 4.07 9.00
C PHE A 145 -2.55 2.71 8.74
N LEU A 146 -3.33 1.70 8.33
CA LEU A 146 -2.79 0.35 8.08
C LEU A 146 -1.70 0.37 7.02
N ALA A 147 -1.87 1.16 5.96
CA ALA A 147 -0.85 1.32 4.94
C ALA A 147 0.42 2.02 5.47
N ALA A 148 0.29 3.01 6.34
CA ALA A 148 1.44 3.64 6.99
C ALA A 148 2.18 2.67 7.90
N SER A 149 1.48 1.88 8.71
CA SER A 149 2.11 0.87 9.58
C SER A 149 2.81 -0.23 8.78
N ILE A 150 2.30 -0.62 7.61
CA ILE A 150 3.01 -1.53 6.69
C ILE A 150 4.27 -0.87 6.15
N VAL A 151 4.18 0.41 5.75
CA VAL A 151 5.36 1.15 5.29
C VAL A 151 6.40 1.30 6.39
N ALA A 152 5.99 1.49 7.64
CA ALA A 152 6.91 1.55 8.76
C ALA A 152 7.71 0.26 8.91
N GLN A 153 7.04 -0.88 8.87
CA GLN A 153 7.69 -2.19 8.95
C GLN A 153 8.66 -2.44 7.79
N ILE A 154 8.26 -2.08 6.57
CA ILE A 154 9.16 -2.21 5.41
C ILE A 154 10.40 -1.34 5.60
N VAL A 155 10.24 -0.09 6.07
CA VAL A 155 11.39 0.79 6.35
C VAL A 155 12.29 0.22 7.44
N GLU A 156 11.73 -0.31 8.53
CA GLU A 156 12.51 -0.95 9.60
C GLU A 156 13.28 -2.18 9.10
N ASP A 157 12.62 -3.07 8.35
CA ASP A 157 13.21 -4.32 7.85
C ASP A 157 14.33 -4.07 6.84
N LEU A 158 14.24 -2.98 6.06
CA LEU A 158 15.29 -2.56 5.13
C LEU A 158 16.62 -2.20 5.83
N SER A 159 16.65 -2.16 7.16
CA SER A 159 17.87 -2.02 7.97
C SER A 159 18.74 -0.86 7.49
N TRP A 160 18.14 0.32 7.37
CA TRP A 160 18.88 1.53 6.98
C TRP A 160 20.08 1.71 7.91
N GLU A 161 21.27 1.91 7.33
CA GLU A 161 22.53 2.10 8.08
C GLU A 161 22.52 3.35 8.98
N ILE A 162 21.44 4.13 8.95
CA ILE A 162 21.29 5.42 9.58
C ILE A 162 20.13 5.36 10.57
N PRO A 163 20.31 5.78 11.84
CA PRO A 163 19.24 5.80 12.81
C PRO A 163 18.16 6.79 12.40
N LEU A 164 16.91 6.33 12.38
CA LEU A 164 15.75 7.13 12.00
C LEU A 164 14.90 7.47 13.23
N THR A 165 14.48 8.73 13.33
CA THR A 165 13.44 9.15 14.28
C THR A 165 12.08 8.90 13.66
N HIS A 166 11.20 8.21 14.38
CA HIS A 166 9.82 7.92 13.96
C HIS A 166 8.93 9.14 14.18
N TYR A 167 8.19 9.53 13.15
CA TYR A 167 7.24 10.64 13.15
C TYR A 167 7.79 11.91 13.81
N PRO A 168 8.96 12.42 13.36
CA PRO A 168 9.64 13.52 14.02
C PRO A 168 8.77 14.77 14.08
N ASN A 169 7.84 14.97 13.12
CA ASN A 169 6.91 16.12 13.07
C ASN A 169 5.63 15.90 12.21
N ALA A 170 5.24 14.67 11.81
CA ALA A 170 4.29 14.47 10.69
C ALA A 170 2.98 13.73 10.97
N ARG A 171 1.88 14.23 10.40
CA ARG A 171 0.67 13.46 10.04
C ARG A 171 0.89 12.57 8.80
N LEU A 172 0.01 11.59 8.65
CA LEU A 172 -0.27 10.92 7.36
C LEU A 172 -0.93 11.84 6.32
N SER A 173 -1.48 12.98 6.76
CA SER A 173 -2.10 14.03 5.94
C SER A 173 -1.60 15.42 6.37
N GLY A 174 -0.34 15.72 6.07
CA GLY A 174 0.31 17.03 6.28
C GLY A 174 1.21 17.38 5.08
N THR A 175 1.49 18.67 4.88
CA THR A 175 2.03 19.20 3.61
C THR A 175 3.52 18.89 3.38
N VAL A 176 4.36 18.83 4.42
CA VAL A 176 5.84 18.66 4.23
C VAL A 176 6.51 17.70 5.21
N ALA A 177 5.93 17.43 6.38
CA ALA A 177 6.63 16.67 7.41
C ALA A 177 6.88 15.18 7.02
N PRO A 178 8.05 14.61 7.39
CA PRO A 178 8.41 13.24 7.05
C PRO A 178 7.89 12.23 8.09
N MET A 179 7.60 11.02 7.63
CA MET A 179 7.26 9.88 8.48
C MET A 179 8.47 9.39 9.28
N PHE A 180 9.67 9.44 8.68
CA PHE A 180 10.95 9.17 9.35
C PHE A 180 11.97 10.24 9.01
N ALA A 181 12.83 10.61 9.96
CA ALA A 181 13.97 11.47 9.64
C ALA A 181 15.22 11.12 10.45
N ASN A 182 16.39 11.32 9.82
CA ASN A 182 17.63 11.58 10.53
C ASN A 182 17.98 13.07 10.39
N GLY A 183 17.57 13.87 11.39
CA GLY A 183 17.77 15.32 11.38
C GLY A 183 17.32 15.93 10.05
N ASN A 184 18.19 16.69 9.41
CA ASN A 184 17.97 17.23 8.06
C ASN A 184 18.71 16.43 6.97
N ASN A 185 19.41 15.35 7.31
CA ASN A 185 20.22 14.58 6.36
C ASN A 185 19.35 13.70 5.45
N LEU A 186 18.37 13.02 6.03
CA LEU A 186 17.52 12.08 5.30
C LEU A 186 16.09 12.13 5.83
N TRP A 187 15.15 12.41 4.94
CA TRP A 187 13.71 12.41 5.22
C TRP A 187 13.00 11.34 4.39
N LEU A 188 12.21 10.49 5.05
CA LEU A 188 11.35 9.50 4.42
C LEU A 188 9.90 9.89 4.66
N GLY A 189 9.12 10.01 3.61
CA GLY A 189 7.69 10.32 3.68
C GLY A 189 6.85 9.23 3.03
N TYR A 190 5.66 9.00 3.56
CA TYR A 190 4.68 8.09 2.97
C TYR A 190 3.49 8.87 2.41
N ARG A 191 3.01 8.50 1.22
CA ARG A 191 1.73 8.97 0.68
C ARG A 191 0.96 7.82 0.05
N PHE A 192 -0.37 7.81 0.15
CA PHE A 192 -1.14 6.74 -0.45
C PHE A 192 -1.01 6.72 -1.99
N LEU A 193 -1.10 7.88 -2.63
CA LEU A 193 -1.06 8.00 -4.10
C LEU A 193 0.30 8.50 -4.60
N SER A 194 0.75 7.97 -5.74
CA SER A 194 2.01 8.35 -6.37
C SER A 194 2.08 9.84 -6.70
N GLU A 195 1.03 10.47 -7.24
CA GLU A 195 0.99 11.91 -7.51
C GLU A 195 1.32 12.74 -6.27
N THR A 196 0.69 12.39 -5.14
CA THR A 196 0.91 13.08 -3.86
C THR A 196 2.30 12.83 -3.30
N ALA A 197 2.89 11.66 -3.56
CA ALA A 197 4.28 11.37 -3.19
C ALA A 197 5.28 12.22 -3.98
N TYR A 198 5.09 12.35 -5.30
CA TYR A 198 5.91 13.23 -6.13
C TYR A 198 5.76 14.69 -5.74
N ALA A 199 4.53 15.14 -5.43
CA ALA A 199 4.29 16.50 -4.94
C ALA A 199 5.02 16.75 -3.60
N TRP A 200 4.88 15.83 -2.65
CA TRP A 200 5.56 15.93 -1.36
C TRP A 200 7.08 15.92 -1.51
N ALA A 201 7.63 15.01 -2.33
CA ALA A 201 9.07 14.90 -2.54
C ALA A 201 9.69 16.21 -3.06
N ARG A 202 9.01 16.91 -3.98
CA ARG A 202 9.45 18.22 -4.49
C ARG A 202 9.51 19.28 -3.40
N THR A 203 8.50 19.34 -2.54
CA THR A 203 8.44 20.34 -1.47
C THR A 203 9.44 20.01 -0.36
N ALA A 204 9.54 18.74 0.04
CA ALA A 204 10.45 18.28 1.09
C ALA A 204 11.94 18.38 0.70
N ALA A 205 12.27 18.30 -0.59
CA ALA A 205 13.64 18.43 -1.08
C ALA A 205 14.29 19.78 -0.77
N LEU A 206 13.50 20.80 -0.42
CA LEU A 206 13.98 22.11 0.02
C LEU A 206 14.44 22.12 1.48
N MET A 207 14.07 21.10 2.27
CA MET A 207 14.26 21.06 3.72
C MET A 207 15.23 19.98 4.18
N SER A 208 15.58 19.03 3.31
CA SER A 208 16.48 17.93 3.64
C SER A 208 17.50 17.66 2.54
N GLN A 209 18.69 17.20 2.94
CA GLN A 209 19.75 16.82 2.00
C GLN A 209 19.38 15.61 1.15
N GLN A 210 18.52 14.72 1.63
CA GLN A 210 18.01 13.57 0.89
C GLN A 210 16.55 13.29 1.23
N VAL A 211 15.74 13.05 0.20
CA VAL A 211 14.31 12.79 0.35
C VAL A 211 13.92 11.50 -0.34
N VAL A 212 13.17 10.66 0.38
CA VAL A 212 12.62 9.41 -0.13
C VAL A 212 11.12 9.41 0.11
N ALA A 213 10.34 9.50 -0.96
CA ALA A 213 8.90 9.40 -0.89
C ALA A 213 8.45 7.99 -1.26
N LEU A 214 7.75 7.34 -0.34
CA LEU A 214 7.16 6.03 -0.53
C LEU A 214 5.69 6.18 -0.87
N TYR A 215 5.21 5.43 -1.86
CA TYR A 215 3.79 5.41 -2.20
C TYR A 215 3.19 4.03 -2.37
N PHE A 216 1.90 3.95 -2.06
CA PHE A 216 1.17 2.69 -2.04
C PHE A 216 0.54 2.36 -3.41
N ALA A 217 -0.22 3.30 -3.97
CA ALA A 217 -1.01 3.13 -5.18
C ALA A 217 -0.61 4.14 -6.26
N ASP A 218 -0.67 3.71 -7.51
CA ASP A 218 -0.45 4.61 -8.65
C ASP A 218 -1.64 5.53 -8.90
N THR A 219 -1.34 6.79 -9.15
CA THR A 219 -2.31 7.70 -9.74
C THR A 219 -2.54 7.32 -11.20
N LYS A 220 -3.81 7.13 -11.54
CA LYS A 220 -4.30 6.74 -12.86
C LYS A 220 -4.05 7.81 -13.95
N TYR A 221 -4.01 9.08 -13.58
CA TYR A 221 -3.90 10.21 -14.51
C TYR A 221 -2.46 10.67 -14.70
N GLN A 222 -2.24 11.56 -15.68
CA GLN A 222 -0.92 12.17 -15.86
C GLN A 222 -0.67 13.24 -14.81
N TYR A 223 0.50 13.18 -14.18
CA TYR A 223 0.99 14.17 -13.23
C TYR A 223 2.49 14.39 -13.43
N LYS A 224 2.98 15.45 -12.81
CA LYS A 224 4.37 15.91 -12.85
C LYS A 224 5.26 14.94 -12.08
N VAL A 225 6.26 14.36 -12.76
CA VAL A 225 7.18 13.33 -12.21
C VAL A 225 8.63 13.77 -12.14
N ASP A 226 8.98 14.99 -12.56
CA ASP A 226 10.30 15.54 -12.29
C ASP A 226 10.50 15.77 -10.79
N LEU A 227 11.73 15.49 -10.38
CA LEU A 227 12.20 15.54 -9.01
C LEU A 227 13.54 16.28 -8.97
N PRO A 228 13.82 17.04 -7.90
CA PRO A 228 15.17 17.49 -7.57
C PRO A 228 16.15 16.31 -7.45
N GLN A 229 17.45 16.55 -7.68
CA GLN A 229 18.47 15.50 -7.67
C GLN A 229 18.58 14.75 -6.33
N ASN A 230 18.27 15.43 -5.23
CA ASN A 230 18.27 14.87 -3.88
C ASN A 230 16.98 14.13 -3.50
N ALA A 231 16.01 13.99 -4.41
CA ALA A 231 14.72 13.38 -4.14
C ALA A 231 14.47 12.13 -5.00
N ARG A 232 13.97 11.07 -4.37
CA ARG A 232 13.50 9.86 -5.04
C ARG A 232 12.09 9.49 -4.59
N VAL A 233 11.32 8.90 -5.50
CA VAL A 233 9.97 8.40 -5.24
C VAL A 233 9.93 6.91 -5.58
N LEU A 234 9.54 6.07 -4.63
CA LEU A 234 9.58 4.61 -4.73
C LEU A 234 8.22 4.01 -4.42
N SER A 235 7.83 2.98 -5.18
CA SER A 235 6.63 2.20 -4.85
C SER A 235 6.92 1.25 -3.70
N VAL A 236 6.01 1.19 -2.72
CA VAL A 236 6.07 0.24 -1.61
C VAL A 236 6.03 -1.20 -2.13
N VAL A 237 5.27 -1.45 -3.20
CA VAL A 237 5.19 -2.77 -3.87
C VAL A 237 6.53 -3.20 -4.45
N GLU A 238 7.21 -2.30 -5.17
CA GLU A 238 8.52 -2.58 -5.76
C GLU A 238 9.57 -2.82 -4.69
N MET A 239 9.54 -2.00 -3.64
CA MET A 239 10.49 -2.07 -2.54
C MET A 239 10.34 -3.37 -1.75
N ASP A 240 9.12 -3.74 -1.36
CA ASP A 240 8.85 -5.04 -0.70
C ASP A 240 9.30 -6.21 -1.58
N LYS A 241 8.97 -6.19 -2.88
CA LYS A 241 9.30 -7.30 -3.77
C LYS A 241 10.80 -7.45 -4.04
N ASN A 242 11.51 -6.35 -4.29
CA ASN A 242 12.91 -6.39 -4.68
C ASN A 242 13.86 -6.57 -3.49
N GLU A 243 13.55 -5.92 -2.36
CA GLU A 243 14.47 -5.85 -1.22
C GLU A 243 14.09 -6.85 -0.11
N LEU A 244 12.79 -7.13 0.07
CA LEU A 244 12.28 -7.96 1.16
C LEU A 244 11.63 -9.28 0.66
N GLY A 245 11.80 -9.62 -0.62
CA GLY A 245 11.29 -10.85 -1.21
C GLY A 245 9.76 -10.95 -1.32
N GLY A 246 9.03 -9.86 -1.09
CA GLY A 246 7.57 -9.86 -1.08
C GLY A 246 6.95 -10.25 0.26
N ARG A 247 7.67 -10.06 1.37
CA ARG A 247 7.24 -10.42 2.74
C ARG A 247 5.89 -9.80 3.11
N TYR A 248 5.62 -8.59 2.64
CA TYR A 248 4.41 -7.82 2.95
C TYR A 248 3.35 -7.88 1.83
N HIS A 249 3.55 -8.72 0.81
CA HIS A 249 2.74 -8.74 -0.41
C HIS A 249 1.23 -8.84 -0.15
N ASP A 250 0.81 -9.73 0.75
CA ASP A 250 -0.62 -9.94 1.04
C ASP A 250 -1.26 -8.73 1.69
N TYR A 251 -0.59 -8.11 2.65
CA TYR A 251 -1.07 -6.89 3.30
C TYR A 251 -1.19 -5.75 2.28
N ILE A 252 -0.19 -5.61 1.41
CA ILE A 252 -0.19 -4.58 0.35
C ILE A 252 -1.35 -4.81 -0.62
N ARG A 253 -1.54 -6.04 -1.08
CA ARG A 253 -2.63 -6.44 -1.98
C ARG A 253 -4.00 -6.12 -1.37
N ILE A 254 -4.23 -6.51 -0.13
CA ILE A 254 -5.52 -6.31 0.56
C ILE A 254 -5.83 -4.82 0.76
N LEU A 255 -4.82 -4.00 1.07
CA LEU A 255 -4.98 -2.55 1.17
C LEU A 255 -5.27 -1.89 -0.19
N LEU A 256 -4.60 -2.31 -1.26
CA LEU A 256 -4.87 -1.83 -2.62
C LEU A 256 -6.28 -2.17 -3.11
N ARG A 257 -6.80 -3.30 -2.63
CA ARG A 257 -8.15 -3.79 -2.94
C ARG A 257 -9.25 -3.28 -2.01
N GLY A 258 -8.95 -2.47 -1.00
CA GLY A 258 -10.00 -1.92 -0.13
C GLY A 258 -10.70 -2.96 0.77
N LEU A 259 -10.04 -4.06 1.15
CA LEU A 259 -10.67 -5.28 1.70
C LEU A 259 -11.70 -5.95 0.79
N GLU A 260 -11.71 -5.69 -0.53
CA GLU A 260 -12.35 -6.62 -1.44
C GLU A 260 -11.60 -7.96 -1.36
N LEU A 261 -12.06 -8.80 -0.43
CA LEU A 261 -11.44 -10.07 -0.12
C LEU A 261 -11.39 -10.87 -1.41
N PRO A 262 -10.29 -11.57 -1.68
CA PRO A 262 -10.21 -12.48 -2.81
C PRO A 262 -11.20 -13.66 -2.71
N ASN A 263 -12.06 -13.69 -1.69
CA ASN A 263 -13.06 -14.70 -1.37
C ASN A 263 -14.24 -14.67 -2.36
N GLY A 264 -13.98 -15.02 -3.60
CA GLY A 264 -14.90 -15.87 -4.35
C GLY A 264 -14.16 -17.17 -4.60
N VAL A 265 -14.83 -18.32 -4.41
CA VAL A 265 -14.32 -19.59 -4.94
C VAL A 265 -13.88 -19.32 -6.36
N SER A 266 -12.58 -19.44 -6.61
CA SER A 266 -12.05 -19.41 -7.97
C SER A 266 -12.68 -20.58 -8.65
N ASN A 267 -13.75 -20.33 -9.38
CA ASN A 267 -14.35 -21.37 -10.18
C ASN A 267 -13.43 -21.50 -11.40
N ILE A 268 -12.32 -22.24 -11.23
CA ILE A 268 -11.42 -22.62 -12.32
C ILE A 268 -12.29 -23.24 -13.43
N ASP A 269 -13.34 -23.98 -13.04
CA ASP A 269 -14.33 -24.55 -13.94
C ASP A 269 -15.16 -23.48 -14.66
N LEU A 270 -15.38 -22.29 -14.07
CA LEU A 270 -16.02 -21.16 -14.76
C LEU A 270 -15.10 -20.58 -15.83
N LEU A 271 -13.82 -20.34 -15.54
CA LEU A 271 -12.90 -19.83 -16.56
C LEU A 271 -12.73 -20.85 -17.69
N SER A 272 -12.52 -22.13 -17.38
CA SER A 272 -12.40 -23.17 -18.40
C SER A 272 -13.69 -23.29 -19.22
N SER A 273 -14.86 -23.29 -18.58
CA SER A 273 -16.15 -23.34 -19.28
C SER A 273 -16.37 -22.13 -20.20
N ILE A 274 -15.93 -20.93 -19.79
CA ILE A 274 -15.99 -19.74 -20.65
C ILE A 274 -15.00 -19.85 -21.81
N VAL A 275 -13.74 -20.19 -21.53
CA VAL A 275 -12.68 -20.27 -22.56
C VAL A 275 -13.00 -21.36 -23.60
N GLU A 276 -13.62 -22.46 -23.18
CA GLU A 276 -14.10 -23.54 -24.05
C GLU A 276 -15.44 -23.24 -24.73
N GLY A 277 -16.06 -22.09 -24.47
CA GLY A 277 -17.32 -21.67 -25.09
C GLY A 277 -18.56 -22.45 -24.62
N ARG A 278 -18.47 -23.17 -23.48
CA ARG A 278 -19.59 -23.91 -22.89
C ARG A 278 -20.61 -22.99 -22.20
N ILE A 279 -20.16 -21.83 -21.72
CA ILE A 279 -20.98 -20.86 -20.98
C ILE A 279 -20.67 -19.45 -21.50
N GLU A 280 -21.71 -18.62 -21.67
CA GLU A 280 -21.53 -17.20 -21.95
C GLU A 280 -20.95 -16.46 -20.74
N SER A 281 -20.06 -15.50 -20.99
CA SER A 281 -19.52 -14.70 -19.90
C SER A 281 -20.63 -13.88 -19.24
N PRO A 282 -20.74 -13.89 -17.90
CA PRO A 282 -21.57 -12.92 -17.22
C PRO A 282 -21.04 -11.50 -17.48
N PRO A 283 -21.91 -10.48 -17.46
CA PRO A 283 -21.47 -9.08 -17.50
C PRO A 283 -20.71 -8.76 -16.21
N ILE A 284 -19.41 -8.46 -16.33
CA ILE A 284 -18.58 -8.10 -15.18
C ILE A 284 -17.90 -6.76 -15.45
N SER A 285 -18.13 -5.81 -14.55
CA SER A 285 -17.42 -4.53 -14.52
C SER A 285 -16.06 -4.68 -13.86
N ILE A 286 -15.06 -3.99 -14.41
CA ILE A 286 -13.74 -3.87 -13.77
C ILE A 286 -13.84 -2.88 -12.61
N SER A 287 -13.51 -3.31 -11.39
CA SER A 287 -13.53 -2.42 -10.22
C SER A 287 -12.25 -1.58 -10.13
N GLU A 288 -12.28 -0.51 -9.31
CA GLU A 288 -11.06 0.26 -9.03
C GLU A 288 -9.99 -0.58 -8.32
N ALA A 289 -10.40 -1.52 -7.46
CA ALA A 289 -9.51 -2.46 -6.79
C ALA A 289 -8.75 -3.34 -7.79
N ASP A 290 -9.44 -3.83 -8.84
CA ASP A 290 -8.80 -4.61 -9.90
C ASP A 290 -7.73 -3.79 -10.66
N VAL A 291 -7.99 -2.51 -10.89
CA VAL A 291 -7.03 -1.59 -11.55
C VAL A 291 -5.82 -1.34 -10.65
N ASN A 292 -6.04 -1.03 -9.37
CA ASN A 292 -4.96 -0.74 -8.42
C ASN A 292 -4.04 -1.96 -8.21
N GLU A 293 -4.63 -3.14 -8.03
CA GLU A 293 -3.89 -4.40 -7.94
C GLU A 293 -3.10 -4.68 -9.22
N SER A 294 -3.71 -4.43 -10.39
CA SER A 294 -3.05 -4.67 -11.68
C SER A 294 -1.85 -3.73 -11.91
N LEU A 295 -1.96 -2.46 -11.53
CA LEU A 295 -0.85 -1.51 -11.59
C LEU A 295 0.31 -1.95 -10.69
N ALA A 296 0.00 -2.39 -9.47
CA ALA A 296 0.99 -2.92 -8.54
C ALA A 296 1.66 -4.20 -9.05
N ALA A 297 0.88 -5.15 -9.59
CA ALA A 297 1.40 -6.42 -10.10
C ALA A 297 2.45 -6.21 -11.20
N LEU A 298 2.22 -5.26 -12.11
CA LEU A 298 3.11 -5.00 -13.24
C LEU A 298 4.42 -4.30 -12.87
N LYS A 299 4.53 -3.74 -11.67
CA LYS A 299 5.78 -3.17 -11.18
C LYS A 299 6.77 -4.22 -10.69
N CYS A 300 6.25 -5.34 -10.19
CA CYS A 300 7.08 -6.42 -9.71
C CYS A 300 7.90 -7.05 -10.85
N PRO A 301 9.15 -7.45 -10.64
CA PRO A 301 9.85 -8.34 -11.56
C PRO A 301 9.09 -9.68 -11.72
N CYS A 302 9.39 -10.39 -12.81
CA CYS A 302 8.86 -11.72 -13.08
C CYS A 302 9.99 -12.73 -12.91
N PHE A 303 9.80 -13.69 -12.01
CA PHE A 303 10.77 -14.74 -11.70
C PHE A 303 10.19 -16.14 -11.83
N SER A 304 8.88 -16.27 -12.08
CA SER A 304 8.22 -17.58 -12.16
C SER A 304 7.08 -17.59 -13.18
N LYS A 305 6.70 -18.80 -13.61
CA LYS A 305 5.51 -19.04 -14.43
C LYS A 305 4.24 -18.47 -13.77
N SER A 306 4.12 -18.60 -12.45
CA SER A 306 2.95 -18.11 -11.73
C SER A 306 2.87 -16.58 -11.69
N GLU A 307 4.01 -15.91 -11.53
CA GLU A 307 4.07 -14.44 -11.63
C GLU A 307 3.80 -13.96 -13.04
N LEU A 308 4.34 -14.65 -14.07
CA LEU A 308 4.04 -14.37 -15.47
C LEU A 308 2.52 -14.41 -15.71
N ARG A 309 1.85 -15.49 -15.29
CA ARG A 309 0.40 -15.64 -15.40
C ARG A 309 -0.35 -14.46 -14.77
N TYR A 310 0.01 -14.13 -13.53
CA TYR A 310 -0.63 -13.08 -12.76
C TYR A 310 -0.42 -11.69 -13.37
N GLN A 311 0.79 -11.39 -13.83
CA GLN A 311 1.13 -10.12 -14.47
C GLN A 311 0.48 -9.98 -15.86
N LEU A 312 0.37 -11.05 -16.63
CA LEU A 312 -0.37 -11.03 -17.90
C LEU A 312 -1.88 -10.81 -17.67
N ALA A 313 -2.47 -11.46 -16.66
CA ALA A 313 -3.86 -11.20 -16.27
C ALA A 313 -4.09 -9.75 -15.84
N ALA A 314 -3.17 -9.18 -15.05
CA ALA A 314 -3.17 -7.76 -14.69
C ALA A 314 -3.09 -6.85 -15.93
N ALA A 315 -2.25 -7.19 -16.91
CA ALA A 315 -2.17 -6.44 -18.16
C ALA A 315 -3.48 -6.49 -18.98
N VAL A 316 -4.21 -7.62 -18.95
CA VAL A 316 -5.54 -7.73 -19.58
C VAL A 316 -6.54 -6.80 -18.90
N VAL A 317 -6.56 -6.74 -17.57
CA VAL A 317 -7.42 -5.83 -16.79
C VAL A 317 -7.15 -4.37 -17.17
N LEU A 318 -5.89 -3.95 -17.19
CA LEU A 318 -5.55 -2.57 -17.57
C LEU A 318 -5.95 -2.27 -19.02
N ASN A 319 -5.72 -3.21 -19.94
CA ASN A 319 -6.08 -3.03 -21.34
C ASN A 319 -7.61 -2.88 -21.52
N ALA A 320 -8.40 -3.70 -20.83
CA ALA A 320 -9.86 -3.63 -20.86
C ALA A 320 -10.40 -2.36 -20.18
N TRP A 321 -9.83 -1.98 -19.04
CA TRP A 321 -10.20 -0.74 -18.34
C TRP A 321 -9.90 0.51 -19.17
N ILE A 322 -8.74 0.55 -19.84
CA ILE A 322 -8.37 1.63 -20.76
C ILE A 322 -9.39 1.79 -21.89
N GLU A 323 -9.83 0.67 -22.46
CA GLU A 323 -10.80 0.69 -23.55
C GLU A 323 -12.15 1.22 -23.08
N ALA A 324 -12.62 0.79 -21.90
CA ALA A 324 -13.84 1.32 -21.29
C ALA A 324 -13.74 2.83 -21.01
N GLU A 325 -12.63 3.30 -20.44
CA GLU A 325 -12.38 4.73 -20.19
C GLU A 325 -12.38 5.58 -21.48
N ARG A 326 -11.90 5.01 -22.60
CA ARG A 326 -11.91 5.70 -23.91
C ARG A 326 -13.31 5.83 -24.47
N LEU A 327 -14.15 4.81 -24.31
CA LEU A 327 -15.57 4.88 -24.71
C LEU A 327 -16.31 5.99 -23.95
N LEU A 328 -15.87 6.30 -22.73
CA LEU A 328 -16.39 7.40 -21.91
C LEU A 328 -15.79 8.78 -22.25
N GLY A 329 -14.94 8.90 -23.28
CA GLY A 329 -14.43 10.19 -23.76
C GLY A 329 -13.20 10.74 -23.03
N PHE A 330 -12.50 9.94 -22.22
CA PHE A 330 -11.26 10.38 -21.57
C PHE A 330 -10.04 10.31 -22.54
N VAL A 331 -9.75 11.43 -23.23
CA VAL A 331 -8.78 11.50 -24.38
C VAL A 331 -7.32 11.85 -23.99
N LYS A 332 -7.06 12.46 -22.83
CA LYS A 332 -5.66 12.69 -22.39
C LYS A 332 -4.95 11.33 -22.25
N ARG A 333 -3.62 11.29 -22.05
CA ARG A 333 -2.90 10.16 -21.41
C ARG A 333 -1.99 9.23 -22.28
N LYS A 334 -0.82 9.71 -22.72
CA LYS A 334 0.29 8.89 -23.28
C LYS A 334 0.86 7.80 -22.32
N LYS A 335 0.60 7.86 -21.00
CA LYS A 335 1.14 6.91 -20.00
C LYS A 335 0.35 5.61 -19.85
N PHE A 336 -0.85 5.50 -20.44
CA PHE A 336 -1.70 4.31 -20.27
C PHE A 336 -1.13 3.07 -20.94
N TYR A 337 -0.20 3.24 -21.88
CA TYR A 337 0.47 2.12 -22.53
C TYR A 337 1.82 1.77 -21.90
N ALA A 338 2.18 2.33 -20.74
CA ALA A 338 3.37 1.91 -20.02
C ALA A 338 3.31 0.40 -19.68
N PHE A 339 2.11 -0.14 -19.44
CA PHE A 339 1.95 -1.59 -19.25
C PHE A 339 2.40 -2.41 -20.47
N LYS A 340 2.31 -1.87 -21.71
CA LYS A 340 2.76 -2.58 -22.92
C LYS A 340 4.28 -2.76 -22.96
N GLN A 341 5.03 -1.81 -22.42
CA GLN A 341 6.48 -1.99 -22.22
C GLN A 341 6.75 -3.13 -21.24
N LYS A 342 5.95 -3.22 -20.17
CA LYS A 342 6.04 -4.34 -19.24
C LYS A 342 5.69 -5.66 -19.91
N VAL A 343 4.60 -5.75 -20.67
CA VAL A 343 4.23 -6.94 -21.45
C VAL A 343 5.37 -7.39 -22.36
N GLY A 344 6.04 -6.46 -23.05
CA GLY A 344 7.23 -6.81 -23.86
C GLY A 344 8.39 -7.35 -23.03
N THR A 345 8.57 -6.88 -21.79
CA THR A 345 9.55 -7.44 -20.85
C THR A 345 9.16 -8.85 -20.38
N LEU A 346 7.86 -9.09 -20.16
CA LEU A 346 7.33 -10.41 -19.81
C LEU A 346 7.45 -11.42 -20.95
N ALA A 347 7.15 -11.02 -22.19
CA ALA A 347 7.31 -11.84 -23.38
C ALA A 347 8.77 -12.24 -23.57
N ARG A 348 9.70 -11.29 -23.38
CA ARG A 348 11.14 -11.54 -23.42
C ARG A 348 11.55 -12.54 -22.35
N TRP A 349 11.16 -12.31 -21.09
CA TRP A 349 11.45 -13.23 -19.99
C TRP A 349 10.92 -14.64 -20.28
N ALA A 350 9.67 -14.77 -20.73
CA ALA A 350 9.09 -16.06 -21.08
C ALA A 350 9.85 -16.77 -22.22
N SER A 351 10.33 -16.02 -23.21
CA SER A 351 11.12 -16.57 -24.32
C SER A 351 12.51 -17.01 -23.87
N GLU A 352 13.20 -16.20 -23.06
CA GLU A 352 14.56 -16.47 -22.58
C GLU A 352 14.62 -17.63 -21.58
N PHE A 353 13.66 -17.70 -20.66
CA PHE A 353 13.65 -18.73 -19.61
C PHE A 353 12.84 -19.97 -19.99
N SER A 354 11.97 -19.90 -21.01
CA SER A 354 11.15 -21.01 -21.52
C SER A 354 10.49 -21.88 -20.43
N PRO A 355 9.72 -21.29 -19.49
CA PRO A 355 9.11 -22.05 -18.41
C PRO A 355 8.15 -23.14 -18.94
N PRO A 356 8.07 -24.31 -18.28
CA PRO A 356 7.28 -25.44 -18.77
C PRO A 356 5.80 -25.11 -19.04
N GLY A 357 5.34 -25.46 -20.24
CA GLY A 357 3.94 -25.22 -20.66
C GLY A 357 3.63 -23.76 -20.98
N VAL A 358 4.65 -22.93 -21.25
CA VAL A 358 4.50 -21.56 -21.77
C VAL A 358 4.99 -21.50 -23.21
N GLN A 359 4.21 -20.87 -24.08
CA GLN A 359 4.58 -20.64 -25.48
C GLN A 359 4.46 -19.16 -25.81
N VAL A 360 5.43 -18.62 -26.55
CA VAL A 360 5.43 -17.23 -27.01
C VAL A 360 5.56 -17.23 -28.52
N TRP A 361 4.68 -16.50 -29.20
CA TRP A 361 4.76 -16.31 -30.65
C TRP A 361 4.22 -14.95 -31.06
N THR A 362 4.47 -14.56 -32.30
CA THR A 362 3.94 -13.34 -32.90
C THR A 362 3.22 -13.64 -34.21
N GLU A 363 2.09 -12.97 -34.43
CA GLU A 363 1.36 -13.06 -35.69
C GLU A 363 1.14 -11.66 -36.26
N VAL A 364 1.31 -11.51 -37.58
CA VAL A 364 0.94 -10.30 -38.29
C VAL A 364 -0.49 -10.46 -38.78
N ILE A 365 -1.44 -9.71 -38.21
CA ILE A 365 -2.85 -9.83 -38.54
C ILE A 365 -3.13 -9.19 -39.91
N ASP A 366 -2.65 -7.97 -40.13
CA ASP A 366 -2.59 -7.31 -41.44
C ASP A 366 -1.54 -6.19 -41.43
N LYS A 367 -1.34 -5.53 -42.58
CA LYS A 367 -0.36 -4.44 -42.74
C LYS A 367 -0.68 -3.19 -41.89
N ASP A 368 -1.93 -3.00 -41.50
CA ASP A 368 -2.42 -1.77 -40.87
C ASP A 368 -2.49 -1.88 -39.32
N HIS A 369 -2.66 -3.09 -38.79
CA HIS A 369 -2.84 -3.37 -37.37
C HIS A 369 -1.58 -3.90 -36.67
N GLY A 370 -0.53 -4.21 -37.45
CA GLY A 370 0.78 -4.64 -36.95
C GLY A 370 0.79 -6.03 -36.33
N ALA A 371 1.91 -6.40 -35.71
CA ALA A 371 2.05 -7.71 -35.06
C ALA A 371 1.33 -7.76 -33.71
N VAL A 372 0.84 -8.96 -33.39
CA VAL A 372 0.27 -9.31 -32.09
C VAL A 372 1.19 -10.30 -31.41
N VAL A 373 1.51 -10.01 -30.16
CA VAL A 373 2.27 -10.92 -29.31
C VAL A 373 1.27 -11.82 -28.58
N TYR A 374 1.49 -13.11 -28.68
CA TYR A 374 0.75 -14.14 -27.98
C TYR A 374 1.65 -14.84 -26.97
N ILE A 375 1.10 -15.04 -25.77
CA ILE A 375 1.72 -15.83 -24.71
C ILE A 375 0.67 -16.82 -24.21
N ARG A 376 0.87 -18.12 -24.49
CA ARG A 376 0.01 -19.19 -23.98
C ARG A 376 0.57 -19.69 -22.66
N ILE A 377 -0.29 -19.79 -21.65
CA ILE A 377 0.03 -20.37 -20.35
C ILE A 377 -1.18 -21.12 -19.82
N ASP A 378 -0.99 -22.40 -19.50
CA ASP A 378 -2.05 -23.28 -18.99
C ASP A 378 -3.32 -23.27 -19.86
N ASN A 379 -3.12 -23.34 -21.19
CA ASN A 379 -4.15 -23.30 -22.23
C ASN A 379 -4.95 -21.98 -22.31
N VAL A 380 -4.48 -20.91 -21.67
CA VAL A 380 -5.03 -19.56 -21.81
C VAL A 380 -4.10 -18.72 -22.69
N ASP A 381 -4.66 -18.12 -23.75
CA ASP A 381 -3.94 -17.29 -24.71
C ASP A 381 -4.03 -15.80 -24.36
N PHE A 382 -2.90 -15.24 -23.95
CA PHE A 382 -2.76 -13.81 -23.72
C PHE A 382 -2.28 -13.11 -24.99
N SER A 383 -3.12 -12.29 -25.60
CA SER A 383 -2.80 -11.56 -26.83
C SER A 383 -2.74 -10.05 -26.62
N PHE A 384 -1.67 -9.39 -27.08
CA PHE A 384 -1.53 -7.94 -27.02
C PHE A 384 -1.02 -7.33 -28.32
N HIS A 385 -1.66 -6.25 -28.75
CA HIS A 385 -1.26 -5.47 -29.94
C HIS A 385 -0.27 -4.35 -29.59
N ALA A 386 0.57 -3.99 -30.57
CA ALA A 386 1.51 -2.87 -30.50
C ALA A 386 2.44 -2.94 -29.28
N ILE A 387 3.07 -4.10 -29.10
CA ILE A 387 4.07 -4.32 -28.07
C ILE A 387 5.45 -3.86 -28.60
N PRO A 388 6.19 -3.03 -27.84
CA PRO A 388 7.52 -2.60 -28.26
C PRO A 388 8.47 -3.78 -28.49
N SER A 389 9.32 -3.69 -29.53
CA SER A 389 10.32 -4.71 -29.88
C SER A 389 9.76 -6.09 -30.29
N GLN A 390 8.52 -6.14 -30.78
CA GLN A 390 7.86 -7.36 -31.27
C GLN A 390 8.63 -8.11 -32.37
N ASP A 391 9.41 -7.39 -33.18
CA ASP A 391 10.17 -7.96 -34.30
C ASP A 391 11.31 -8.88 -33.86
N LYS A 392 11.66 -8.88 -32.57
CA LYS A 392 12.71 -9.76 -32.01
C LYS A 392 12.21 -11.16 -31.65
N TRP A 393 10.90 -11.40 -31.68
CA TRP A 393 10.28 -12.67 -31.26
C TRP A 393 9.74 -13.51 -32.43
N SER A 394 9.86 -13.02 -33.66
CA SER A 394 9.34 -13.64 -34.89
C SER A 394 10.10 -14.89 -35.38
N ASN A 395 10.99 -15.46 -34.56
CA ASN A 395 11.89 -16.55 -34.95
C ASN A 395 11.52 -17.93 -34.40
N SER A 396 10.28 -18.16 -33.98
CA SER A 396 9.87 -19.50 -33.57
C SER A 396 9.49 -20.33 -34.80
N LYS A 397 10.34 -21.29 -35.19
CA LYS A 397 10.02 -22.39 -36.13
C LYS A 397 8.91 -23.34 -35.62
N THR A 398 8.24 -22.96 -34.54
CA THR A 398 7.15 -23.70 -33.92
C THR A 398 5.88 -23.46 -34.75
N PRO A 399 5.14 -24.51 -35.12
CA PRO A 399 3.87 -24.33 -35.81
C PRO A 399 2.97 -23.39 -35.01
N THR A 400 2.46 -22.36 -35.67
CA THR A 400 1.53 -21.39 -35.10
C THR A 400 0.35 -22.15 -34.51
N PRO A 401 0.13 -22.10 -33.19
CA PRO A 401 -1.02 -22.75 -32.60
C PRO A 401 -2.28 -22.12 -33.18
N ALA A 402 -3.27 -22.92 -33.59
CA ALA A 402 -4.57 -22.37 -33.95
C ALA A 402 -5.14 -21.62 -32.74
N TRP A 403 -5.54 -20.36 -32.93
CA TRP A 403 -6.22 -19.59 -31.90
C TRP A 403 -7.52 -20.30 -31.54
N SER A 404 -7.60 -20.76 -30.29
CA SER A 404 -8.75 -21.50 -29.77
C SER A 404 -9.14 -20.85 -28.46
N GLY A 405 -10.06 -19.89 -28.48
CA GLY A 405 -10.50 -19.29 -27.23
C GLY A 405 -11.44 -18.11 -27.34
N VAL A 406 -11.72 -17.53 -26.18
CA VAL A 406 -12.56 -16.35 -26.01
C VAL A 406 -11.68 -15.12 -25.83
N ARG A 407 -12.16 -13.95 -26.29
CA ARG A 407 -11.49 -12.68 -26.01
C ARG A 407 -11.40 -12.47 -24.50
N LEU A 408 -10.21 -12.23 -23.96
CA LEU A 408 -10.02 -12.10 -22.51
C LEU A 408 -10.50 -10.76 -21.94
N LYS A 409 -10.59 -9.69 -22.74
CA LYS A 409 -10.97 -8.36 -22.24
C LYS A 409 -12.37 -8.30 -21.59
N PRO A 410 -13.44 -8.87 -22.20
CA PRO A 410 -14.77 -8.96 -21.57
C PRO A 410 -14.78 -9.71 -20.23
N ILE A 411 -13.80 -10.57 -20.00
CA ILE A 411 -13.71 -11.44 -18.82
C ILE A 411 -12.50 -11.10 -17.93
N ALA A 412 -11.91 -9.92 -18.09
CA ALA A 412 -10.64 -9.57 -17.47
C ALA A 412 -10.62 -9.77 -15.94
N PRO A 413 -11.68 -9.42 -15.17
CA PRO A 413 -11.69 -9.68 -13.73
C PRO A 413 -11.74 -11.17 -13.37
N ILE A 414 -12.40 -12.01 -14.19
CA ILE A 414 -12.38 -13.48 -14.02
C ILE A 414 -10.96 -14.00 -14.22
N VAL A 415 -10.29 -13.56 -15.29
CA VAL A 415 -8.90 -13.96 -15.60
C VAL A 415 -7.96 -13.56 -14.46
N LEU A 416 -8.14 -12.36 -13.88
CA LEU A 416 -7.36 -11.92 -12.72
C LEU A 416 -7.66 -12.77 -11.47
N LYS A 417 -8.92 -13.12 -11.19
CA LYS A 417 -9.27 -14.03 -10.07
C LYS A 417 -8.64 -15.42 -10.23
N TRP A 418 -8.71 -15.98 -11.43
CA TRP A 418 -8.07 -17.26 -11.75
C TRP A 418 -6.55 -17.21 -11.58
N ALA A 419 -5.89 -16.18 -12.11
CA ALA A 419 -4.44 -16.08 -12.00
C ALA A 419 -3.97 -15.93 -10.54
N ARG A 420 -4.80 -15.31 -9.68
CA ARG A 420 -4.58 -15.22 -8.23
C ARG A 420 -4.69 -16.58 -7.53
N SER A 421 -5.77 -17.31 -7.75
CA SER A 421 -5.96 -18.62 -7.09
C SER A 421 -4.85 -19.61 -7.44
N MET A 422 -4.41 -19.60 -8.70
CA MET A 422 -3.29 -20.43 -9.18
C MET A 422 -1.93 -20.02 -8.58
N ARG A 423 -1.81 -18.77 -8.11
CA ARG A 423 -0.59 -18.27 -7.43
C ARG A 423 -0.60 -18.64 -5.96
N ASP A 424 -1.75 -18.49 -5.31
CA ASP A 424 -1.92 -18.73 -3.88
C ASP A 424 -1.95 -20.24 -3.54
N SER A 425 -2.25 -21.12 -4.52
CA SER A 425 -2.24 -22.59 -4.36
C SER A 425 -0.85 -23.23 -4.51
N ASN A 426 0.19 -22.46 -4.86
CA ASN A 426 1.58 -22.92 -5.02
C ASN A 426 2.49 -22.49 -3.86
N VAL A 427 1.89 -22.02 -2.76
CA VAL A 427 2.50 -21.78 -1.44
C VAL A 427 1.90 -22.81 -0.49
#